data_AF-A0A0F9VM28-F1
#
_entry.id   AF-A0A0F9VM28-F1
#
_cell.length_a   1.000
_cell.length_b   1.000
_cell.length_c   1.000
_cell.angle_alpha   90.00
_cell.angle_beta   90.00
_cell.angle_gamma   90.00
#
_symmetry.space_group_name_H-M   'P 1'
#
loop_
_entity.id
_entity.type
_entity.pdbx_description
1 polymer ?
#
loop_
_entity_poly.entity_id
_entity_poly.type
_entity_poly.pdbx_seq_one_letter_code
_entity_poly.pdbx_strand_id
1 'polypeptide(L)'
;MTLRRGLIAAAGNYKSPISVDAVTFDGSNDYTTRGADLTGAANGKLGIASFWINTNTIAAQVIYRGTNQLMRILLLNDNTIQVRGQNAAVSTILQMASTTVLSTGKWHHVLASWDLANTVGHLYCDGQEDQAGGSTLTDDTIDYTDTDHAIGASPAGGTKLNGDLAEVYINLAEYIDLSVQANRQKFRVQHHFPANVGAAGATPTGTAPIMYFKASSGTPANFANNLGGGGNFSVTGTLTNASSSPSD
;
A
#
# COMPACT_ATOMS: atom_id res chain seq x y z
N MET A 1 14.81 54.10 -13.00
CA MET A 1 13.55 53.37 -12.69
C MET A 1 13.66 52.00 -13.32
N THR A 2 14.29 51.06 -12.61
CA THR A 2 14.67 49.75 -13.15
C THR A 2 13.52 48.77 -12.91
N LEU A 3 12.76 48.46 -13.97
CA LEU A 3 11.73 47.43 -13.93
C LEU A 3 12.39 46.06 -13.76
N ARG A 4 12.18 45.45 -12.58
CA ARG A 4 12.51 44.06 -12.29
C ARG A 4 11.64 43.17 -13.19
N ARG A 5 12.25 42.54 -14.19
CA ARG A 5 11.62 41.43 -14.93
C ARG A 5 11.36 40.31 -13.92
N GLY A 6 10.09 40.00 -13.71
CA GLY A 6 9.67 38.85 -12.92
C GLY A 6 10.33 37.59 -13.46
N LEU A 7 11.07 36.91 -12.58
CA LEU A 7 11.49 35.54 -12.80
C LEU A 7 10.21 34.69 -12.74
N ILE A 8 9.61 34.43 -13.90
CA ILE A 8 8.62 33.36 -14.03
C ILE A 8 9.45 32.08 -13.83
N ALA A 9 9.30 31.42 -12.68
CA ALA A 9 9.83 30.09 -12.48
C ALA A 9 9.14 29.18 -13.49
N ALA A 10 9.89 28.67 -14.47
CA ALA A 10 9.45 27.56 -15.30
C ALA A 10 9.07 26.40 -14.37
N ALA A 11 7.96 25.72 -14.65
CA ALA A 11 7.62 24.45 -14.01
C ALA A 11 8.83 23.52 -14.16
N GLY A 12 9.53 23.25 -13.05
CA GLY A 12 10.73 22.44 -13.08
C GLY A 12 10.38 21.04 -13.56
N ASN A 13 11.18 20.49 -14.48
CA ASN A 13 11.19 19.05 -14.75
C ASN A 13 11.77 18.37 -13.51
N TYR A 14 10.93 18.15 -12.49
CA TYR A 14 11.33 17.42 -11.30
C TYR A 14 11.52 15.96 -11.68
N LYS A 15 12.69 15.41 -11.40
CA LYS A 15 13.00 13.99 -11.63
C LYS A 15 12.92 13.25 -10.31
N SER A 16 12.34 12.06 -10.31
CA SER A 16 12.36 11.19 -9.13
C SER A 16 13.80 10.93 -8.65
N PRO A 17 14.07 11.01 -7.34
CA PRO A 17 15.40 10.72 -6.80
C PRO A 17 15.77 9.23 -6.89
N ILE A 18 14.80 8.35 -7.13
CA ILE A 18 14.98 6.91 -7.32
C ILE A 18 14.18 6.41 -8.52
N SER A 19 14.64 5.34 -9.15
CA SER A 19 13.86 4.59 -10.12
C SER A 19 13.06 3.52 -9.39
N VAL A 20 11.76 3.47 -9.65
CA VAL A 20 10.86 2.43 -9.18
C VAL A 20 10.23 1.78 -10.40
N ASP A 21 10.16 0.46 -10.40
CA ASP A 21 9.41 -0.29 -11.40
C ASP A 21 8.04 -0.68 -10.85
N ALA A 22 7.12 -1.05 -11.73
CA ALA A 22 5.80 -1.56 -11.39
C ALA A 22 5.46 -2.84 -12.15
N VAL A 23 4.54 -3.62 -11.61
CA VAL A 23 3.96 -4.79 -12.29
C VAL A 23 2.47 -4.59 -12.54
N THR A 24 1.99 -5.14 -13.65
CA THR A 24 0.58 -5.15 -14.05
C THR A 24 -0.11 -6.43 -13.61
N PHE A 25 -1.30 -6.26 -13.05
CA PHE A 25 -2.30 -7.28 -12.80
C PHE A 25 -3.45 -7.07 -13.79
N ASP A 26 -3.76 -8.08 -14.60
CA ASP A 26 -4.68 -7.95 -15.75
C ASP A 26 -6.19 -7.98 -15.41
N GLY A 27 -6.55 -8.20 -14.13
CA GLY A 27 -7.95 -8.34 -13.69
C GLY A 27 -8.61 -9.69 -13.99
N SER A 28 -7.90 -10.62 -14.62
CA SER A 28 -8.42 -11.91 -15.06
C SER A 28 -7.94 -13.06 -14.19
N ASN A 29 -6.61 -13.26 -14.10
CA ASN A 29 -6.02 -14.39 -13.36
C ASN A 29 -4.69 -14.06 -12.65
N ASP A 30 -4.24 -12.82 -12.70
CA ASP A 30 -3.01 -12.39 -12.04
C ASP A 30 -3.22 -12.08 -10.56
N TYR A 31 -2.46 -12.73 -9.68
CA TYR A 31 -2.32 -12.41 -8.25
C TYR A 31 -1.15 -13.17 -7.63
N THR A 32 -0.77 -12.81 -6.40
CA THR A 32 0.23 -13.58 -5.63
C THR A 32 -0.39 -14.11 -4.34
N THR A 33 0.01 -15.31 -3.90
CA THR A 33 -0.43 -15.90 -2.62
C THR A 33 0.74 -16.43 -1.82
N ARG A 34 0.62 -16.43 -0.49
CA ARG A 34 1.63 -16.97 0.41
C ARG A 34 1.58 -18.50 0.48
N GLY A 35 0.40 -19.09 0.36
CA GLY A 35 0.11 -20.51 0.57
C GLY A 35 0.22 -20.97 2.03
N ALA A 36 0.30 -20.03 2.97
CA ALA A 36 0.40 -20.24 4.41
C ALA A 36 0.17 -18.90 5.14
N ASP A 37 0.15 -18.92 6.47
CA ASP A 37 0.31 -17.69 7.27
C ASP A 37 1.64 -16.99 6.96
N LEU A 38 1.72 -15.70 7.24
CA LEU A 38 2.97 -14.95 7.14
C LEU A 38 3.95 -15.41 8.23
N THR A 39 5.20 -15.63 7.87
CA THR A 39 6.24 -15.98 8.84
C THR A 39 6.39 -14.87 9.87
N GLY A 40 6.19 -15.21 11.14
CA GLY A 40 6.31 -14.25 12.24
C GLY A 40 5.10 -13.29 12.37
N ALA A 41 3.98 -13.57 11.71
CA ALA A 41 2.73 -12.88 12.02
C ALA A 41 2.37 -13.05 13.49
N ALA A 42 1.99 -11.94 14.11
CA ALA A 42 1.52 -11.90 15.48
C ALA A 42 0.38 -10.89 15.56
N ASN A 43 -0.67 -11.23 16.29
CA ASN A 43 -1.82 -10.36 16.49
C ASN A 43 -1.40 -9.11 17.27
N GLY A 44 -1.94 -7.96 16.89
CA GLY A 44 -1.45 -6.68 17.39
C GLY A 44 -2.43 -5.53 17.20
N LYS A 45 -2.02 -4.35 17.66
CA LYS A 45 -2.82 -3.12 17.63
C LYS A 45 -2.26 -2.07 16.67
N LEU A 46 -1.10 -2.36 16.08
CA LEU A 46 -0.30 -1.41 15.31
C LEU A 46 -0.24 -1.84 13.85
N GLY A 47 -0.02 -0.88 12.96
CA GLY A 47 0.42 -1.21 11.62
C GLY A 47 0.60 0.00 10.73
N ILE A 48 1.22 -0.27 9.59
CA ILE A 48 1.55 0.69 8.54
C ILE A 48 1.30 -0.01 7.20
N ALA A 49 0.64 0.67 6.27
CA ALA A 49 0.52 0.22 4.89
C ALA A 49 0.90 1.36 3.94
N SER A 50 1.77 1.09 2.98
CA SER A 50 2.15 2.02 1.92
C SER A 50 2.19 1.29 0.59
N PHE A 51 1.65 1.88 -0.46
CA PHE A 51 1.77 1.32 -1.81
C PHE A 51 1.52 2.40 -2.85
N TRP A 52 2.05 2.18 -4.05
CA TRP A 52 1.70 2.93 -5.24
C TRP A 52 0.77 2.10 -6.10
N ILE A 53 -0.26 2.74 -6.64
CA ILE A 53 -1.26 2.09 -7.46
C ILE A 53 -1.67 2.94 -8.66
N ASN A 54 -1.89 2.27 -9.78
CA ASN A 54 -2.61 2.81 -10.94
C ASN A 54 -3.70 1.82 -11.34
N THR A 55 -4.97 2.11 -11.04
CA THR A 55 -6.07 1.20 -11.38
C THR A 55 -6.65 1.51 -12.76
N ASN A 56 -7.03 0.48 -13.50
CA ASN A 56 -7.60 0.60 -14.85
C ASN A 56 -9.13 0.58 -14.87
N THR A 57 -9.77 0.35 -13.72
CA THR A 57 -11.22 0.19 -13.62
C THR A 57 -11.77 0.85 -12.38
N ILE A 58 -13.10 1.06 -12.36
CA ILE A 58 -13.86 1.48 -11.19
C ILE A 58 -14.65 0.27 -10.72
N ALA A 59 -14.07 -0.48 -9.79
CA ALA A 59 -14.65 -1.70 -9.23
C ALA A 59 -14.00 -2.01 -7.89
N ALA A 60 -14.69 -2.83 -7.08
CA ALA A 60 -14.09 -3.39 -5.89
C ALA A 60 -12.91 -4.29 -6.28
N GLN A 61 -11.73 -4.00 -5.73
CA GLN A 61 -10.48 -4.68 -6.07
C GLN A 61 -9.65 -4.90 -4.81
N VAL A 62 -8.97 -6.04 -4.71
CA VAL A 62 -8.09 -6.36 -3.58
C VAL A 62 -6.68 -5.85 -3.85
N ILE A 63 -6.15 -5.08 -2.89
CA ILE A 63 -4.72 -4.75 -2.85
C ILE A 63 -4.00 -5.79 -1.98
N TYR A 64 -4.51 -6.01 -0.77
CA TYR A 64 -4.05 -7.05 0.15
C TYR A 64 -5.24 -7.68 0.88
N ARG A 65 -5.21 -8.99 1.08
CA ARG A 65 -6.24 -9.68 1.88
C ARG A 65 -5.78 -11.04 2.40
N GLY A 66 -6.06 -11.33 3.67
CA GLY A 66 -6.03 -12.69 4.24
C GLY A 66 -7.28 -13.51 3.90
N THR A 67 -7.19 -14.84 3.93
CA THR A 67 -8.30 -15.78 3.61
C THR A 67 -9.61 -15.39 4.28
N ASN A 68 -9.59 -15.21 5.60
CA ASN A 68 -10.75 -14.89 6.44
C ASN A 68 -11.11 -13.40 6.45
N GLN A 69 -10.38 -12.56 5.70
CA GLN A 69 -10.55 -11.10 5.62
C GLN A 69 -10.39 -10.36 6.95
N LEU A 70 -9.66 -10.97 7.90
CA LEU A 70 -9.39 -10.40 9.22
C LEU A 70 -8.57 -9.13 9.11
N MET A 71 -7.60 -9.10 8.18
CA MET A 71 -6.98 -7.87 7.69
C MET A 71 -7.12 -7.77 6.17
N ARG A 72 -7.54 -6.60 5.67
CA ARG A 72 -7.65 -6.33 4.23
C ARG A 72 -7.43 -4.86 3.88
N ILE A 73 -6.98 -4.65 2.65
CA ILE A 73 -6.87 -3.36 1.98
C ILE A 73 -7.54 -3.49 0.61
N LEU A 74 -8.56 -2.68 0.36
CA LEU A 74 -9.37 -2.73 -0.85
C LEU A 74 -9.41 -1.35 -1.53
N LEU A 75 -9.56 -1.36 -2.85
CA LEU A 75 -10.35 -0.35 -3.54
C LEU A 75 -11.82 -0.74 -3.44
N LEU A 76 -12.68 0.20 -3.07
CA LEU A 76 -14.13 0.03 -3.09
C LEU A 76 -14.67 0.26 -4.51
N ASN A 77 -15.97 0.02 -4.71
CA ASN A 77 -16.65 0.15 -6.01
C ASN A 77 -16.74 1.58 -6.56
N ASP A 78 -16.25 2.57 -5.81
CA ASP A 78 -16.08 3.96 -6.20
C ASP A 78 -14.60 4.38 -6.29
N ASN A 79 -13.66 3.42 -6.22
CA ASN A 79 -12.22 3.63 -6.15
C ASN A 79 -11.72 4.44 -4.94
N THR A 80 -12.48 4.49 -3.85
CA THR A 80 -11.94 4.89 -2.55
C THR A 80 -11.19 3.72 -1.91
N ILE A 81 -10.23 4.02 -1.04
CA ILE A 81 -9.46 3.03 -0.30
C ILE A 81 -10.21 2.65 0.99
N GLN A 82 -10.17 1.36 1.35
CA GLN A 82 -10.53 0.89 2.68
C GLN A 82 -9.39 0.06 3.28
N VAL A 83 -8.97 0.41 4.49
CA VAL A 83 -8.15 -0.41 5.38
C VAL A 83 -9.04 -0.93 6.50
N ARG A 84 -9.15 -2.25 6.67
CA ARG A 84 -10.00 -2.86 7.68
C ARG A 84 -9.29 -4.01 8.41
N GLY A 85 -9.42 -4.00 9.74
CA GLY A 85 -8.93 -5.02 10.66
C GLY A 85 -10.05 -5.53 11.59
N GLN A 86 -10.03 -6.83 11.89
CA GLN A 86 -10.98 -7.49 12.79
C GLN A 86 -10.24 -8.21 13.92
N ASN A 87 -10.90 -8.37 15.07
CA ASN A 87 -10.41 -9.23 16.13
C ASN A 87 -10.76 -10.71 15.87
N ALA A 88 -10.30 -11.61 16.75
CA ALA A 88 -10.58 -13.05 16.67
C ALA A 88 -12.08 -13.41 16.77
N ALA A 89 -12.91 -12.50 17.29
CA ALA A 89 -14.37 -12.63 17.31
C ALA A 89 -15.05 -12.08 16.04
N VAL A 90 -14.26 -11.76 15.00
CA VAL A 90 -14.72 -11.24 13.70
C VAL A 90 -15.48 -9.91 13.84
N SER A 91 -15.20 -9.14 14.89
CA SER A 91 -15.69 -7.77 15.05
C SER A 91 -14.74 -6.81 14.33
N THR A 92 -15.29 -5.91 13.52
CA THR A 92 -14.48 -4.83 12.90
C THR A 92 -14.04 -3.86 14.00
N ILE A 93 -12.73 -3.74 14.20
CA ILE A 93 -12.11 -2.88 15.23
C ILE A 93 -11.18 -1.82 14.62
N LEU A 94 -10.77 -2.02 13.37
CA LEU A 94 -10.14 -1.02 12.53
C LEU A 94 -10.97 -0.86 11.26
N GLN A 95 -11.40 0.37 10.95
CA GLN A 95 -11.93 0.72 9.65
C GLN A 95 -11.56 2.17 9.34
N MET A 96 -10.68 2.35 8.35
CA MET A 96 -10.33 3.64 7.77
C MET A 96 -10.71 3.60 6.29
N ALA A 97 -11.38 4.64 5.82
CA ALA A 97 -11.73 4.78 4.41
C ALA A 97 -11.26 6.14 3.90
N SER A 98 -10.88 6.22 2.63
CA SER A 98 -10.56 7.51 1.99
C SER A 98 -11.83 8.22 1.54
N THR A 99 -11.77 9.54 1.38
CA THR A 99 -12.80 10.27 0.62
C THR A 99 -12.35 10.56 -0.81
N THR A 100 -11.04 10.54 -1.06
CA THR A 100 -10.47 10.65 -2.40
C THR A 100 -10.79 9.39 -3.19
N VAL A 101 -11.42 9.61 -4.35
CA VAL A 101 -11.58 8.63 -5.42
C VAL A 101 -10.29 8.58 -6.22
N LEU A 102 -9.62 7.43 -6.26
CA LEU A 102 -8.43 7.25 -7.08
C LEU A 102 -8.83 7.20 -8.56
N SER A 103 -8.35 8.17 -9.33
CA SER A 103 -8.64 8.26 -10.76
C SER A 103 -7.96 7.12 -11.51
N THR A 104 -8.67 6.53 -12.48
CA THR A 104 -8.11 5.46 -13.30
C THR A 104 -7.01 5.98 -14.23
N GLY A 105 -6.03 5.12 -14.55
CA GLY A 105 -4.94 5.45 -15.46
C GLY A 105 -3.91 6.45 -14.92
N LYS A 106 -3.91 6.72 -13.60
CA LYS A 106 -2.94 7.58 -12.93
C LYS A 106 -2.32 6.91 -11.71
N TRP A 107 -1.06 7.22 -11.47
CA TRP A 107 -0.35 6.82 -10.25
C TRP A 107 -0.83 7.61 -9.05
N HIS A 108 -1.19 6.88 -7.99
CA HIS A 108 -1.56 7.39 -6.69
C HIS A 108 -0.71 6.72 -5.61
N HIS A 109 -0.34 7.49 -4.58
CA HIS A 109 0.27 6.94 -3.37
C HIS A 109 -0.77 6.85 -2.26
N VAL A 110 -0.83 5.70 -1.61
CA VAL A 110 -1.66 5.48 -0.43
C VAL A 110 -0.75 5.14 0.73
N LEU A 111 -0.96 5.81 1.86
CA LEU A 111 -0.19 5.59 3.08
C LEU A 111 -1.11 5.65 4.29
N ALA A 112 -1.15 4.57 5.08
CA ALA A 112 -1.93 4.48 6.29
C ALA A 112 -1.06 4.04 7.46
N SER A 113 -1.38 4.49 8.67
CA SER A 113 -0.85 3.95 9.92
C SER A 113 -1.91 3.97 11.00
N TRP A 114 -1.83 3.04 11.95
CA TRP A 114 -2.78 2.97 13.05
C TRP A 114 -2.12 2.47 14.34
N ASP A 115 -2.65 2.96 15.45
CA ASP A 115 -2.37 2.54 16.81
C ASP A 115 -3.69 2.50 17.57
N LEU A 116 -4.27 1.30 17.67
CA LEU A 116 -5.58 1.12 18.30
C LEU A 116 -5.54 1.30 19.81
N ALA A 117 -4.39 1.10 20.47
CA ALA A 117 -4.25 1.33 21.90
C ALA A 117 -4.41 2.81 22.26
N ASN A 118 -3.99 3.69 21.34
CA ASN A 118 -4.16 5.13 21.47
C ASN A 118 -5.36 5.68 20.69
N THR A 119 -6.16 4.81 20.06
CA THR A 119 -7.28 5.19 19.18
C THR A 119 -6.88 6.17 18.06
N VAL A 120 -5.68 6.00 17.51
CA VAL A 120 -5.11 6.84 16.45
C VAL A 120 -5.06 6.09 15.13
N GLY A 121 -5.44 6.75 14.06
CA GLY A 121 -5.30 6.26 12.70
C GLY A 121 -5.13 7.41 11.72
N HIS A 122 -4.34 7.18 10.69
CA HIS A 122 -4.10 8.13 9.61
C HIS A 122 -4.23 7.41 8.27
N LEU A 123 -4.78 8.10 7.28
CA LEU A 123 -4.89 7.60 5.91
C LEU A 123 -4.64 8.76 4.98
N TYR A 124 -3.55 8.70 4.24
CA TYR A 124 -3.13 9.69 3.28
C TYR A 124 -3.29 9.18 1.86
N CYS A 125 -3.88 10.00 0.99
CA CYS A 125 -3.88 9.83 -0.45
C CYS A 125 -3.05 10.96 -1.07
N ASP A 126 -2.06 10.60 -1.90
CA ASP A 126 -1.17 11.55 -2.58
C ASP A 126 -0.47 12.55 -1.64
N GLY A 127 -0.18 12.10 -0.42
CA GLY A 127 0.46 12.90 0.63
C GLY A 127 -0.44 13.90 1.34
N GLN A 128 -1.76 13.87 1.09
CA GLN A 128 -2.78 14.64 1.82
C GLN A 128 -3.53 13.75 2.78
N GLU A 129 -3.80 14.24 3.99
CA GLU A 129 -4.60 13.50 4.98
C GLU A 129 -6.02 13.37 4.43
N ASP A 130 -6.53 12.15 4.46
CA ASP A 130 -7.78 11.76 3.81
C ASP A 130 -8.47 10.60 4.55
N GLN A 131 -8.30 10.53 5.86
CA GLN A 131 -9.13 9.63 6.66
C GLN A 131 -10.54 10.20 6.73
N ALA A 132 -11.52 9.48 6.15
CA ALA A 132 -12.92 9.83 6.23
C ALA A 132 -13.39 9.89 7.70
N GLY A 133 -14.24 10.86 8.00
CA GLY A 133 -14.86 10.97 9.32
C GLY A 133 -15.67 9.71 9.67
N GLY A 134 -15.61 9.30 10.95
CA GLY A 134 -16.30 8.10 11.42
C GLY A 134 -15.49 6.81 11.29
N SER A 135 -14.16 6.89 11.25
CA SER A 135 -13.28 5.72 11.34
C SER A 135 -13.54 4.88 12.61
N THR A 136 -13.46 3.56 12.49
CA THR A 136 -13.44 2.65 13.64
C THR A 136 -12.00 2.45 14.09
N LEU A 137 -11.69 2.82 15.33
CA LEU A 137 -10.38 2.69 15.96
C LEU A 137 -10.58 2.18 17.40
N THR A 138 -11.05 0.94 17.53
CA THR A 138 -11.38 0.33 18.83
C THR A 138 -10.12 -0.27 19.44
N ASP A 139 -9.85 0.04 20.72
CA ASP A 139 -8.72 -0.53 21.48
C ASP A 139 -8.90 -2.03 21.75
N ASP A 140 -8.59 -2.84 20.74
CA ASP A 140 -8.59 -4.28 20.78
C ASP A 140 -7.53 -4.80 19.79
N THR A 141 -7.21 -6.08 19.89
CA THR A 141 -6.18 -6.73 19.10
C THR A 141 -6.74 -7.17 17.74
N ILE A 142 -6.12 -6.70 16.66
CA ILE A 142 -6.39 -7.20 15.31
C ILE A 142 -5.79 -8.59 15.17
N ASP A 143 -6.59 -9.50 14.61
CA ASP A 143 -6.16 -10.82 14.21
C ASP A 143 -5.46 -10.73 12.84
N TYR A 144 -4.13 -10.78 12.89
CA TYR A 144 -3.26 -10.69 11.71
C TYR A 144 -2.89 -12.06 11.16
N THR A 145 -3.03 -13.11 11.95
CA THR A 145 -2.76 -14.49 11.53
C THR A 145 -3.90 -15.01 10.66
N ASP A 146 -3.56 -15.64 9.54
CA ASP A 146 -4.55 -16.25 8.66
C ASP A 146 -3.97 -17.52 8.00
N THR A 147 -4.81 -18.29 7.31
CA THR A 147 -4.32 -19.53 6.65
C THR A 147 -3.60 -19.26 5.34
N ASP A 148 -3.86 -18.12 4.70
CA ASP A 148 -3.20 -17.64 3.50
C ASP A 148 -3.38 -16.11 3.37
N HIS A 149 -2.48 -15.48 2.62
CA HIS A 149 -2.44 -14.06 2.33
C HIS A 149 -2.22 -13.84 0.85
N ALA A 150 -2.83 -12.80 0.29
CA ALA A 150 -2.73 -12.51 -1.13
C ALA A 150 -2.57 -11.01 -1.42
N ILE A 151 -1.91 -10.71 -2.53
CA ILE A 151 -1.85 -9.39 -3.16
C ILE A 151 -2.48 -9.47 -4.55
N GLY A 152 -3.29 -8.47 -4.89
CA GLY A 152 -3.97 -8.36 -6.19
C GLY A 152 -5.23 -9.22 -6.35
N ALA A 153 -5.59 -10.07 -5.38
CA ALA A 153 -6.86 -10.78 -5.31
C ALA A 153 -7.10 -11.30 -3.88
N SER A 154 -8.27 -11.88 -3.61
CA SER A 154 -8.40 -12.78 -2.46
C SER A 154 -7.53 -14.03 -2.66
N PRO A 155 -7.15 -14.77 -1.60
CA PRO A 155 -6.37 -16.01 -1.77
C PRO A 155 -7.02 -17.06 -2.69
N ALA A 156 -8.36 -17.07 -2.78
CA ALA A 156 -9.12 -17.92 -3.70
C ALA A 156 -9.28 -17.34 -5.12
N GLY A 157 -8.60 -16.23 -5.46
CA GLY A 157 -8.65 -15.60 -6.78
C GLY A 157 -9.91 -14.76 -7.08
N GLY A 158 -10.61 -14.27 -6.06
CA GLY A 158 -11.78 -13.40 -6.21
C GLY A 158 -11.42 -11.91 -6.10
N THR A 159 -12.28 -11.02 -6.62
CA THR A 159 -12.14 -9.54 -6.48
C THR A 159 -10.77 -9.04 -6.94
N LYS A 160 -10.37 -9.44 -8.15
CA LYS A 160 -9.03 -9.23 -8.69
C LYS A 160 -8.76 -7.77 -9.01
N LEU A 161 -7.52 -7.36 -8.81
CA LEU A 161 -6.99 -6.08 -9.25
C LEU A 161 -6.83 -6.07 -10.78
N ASN A 162 -7.32 -5.01 -11.40
CA ASN A 162 -6.99 -4.62 -12.76
C ASN A 162 -6.25 -3.28 -12.70
N GLY A 163 -4.92 -3.34 -12.80
CA GLY A 163 -4.06 -2.19 -12.59
C GLY A 163 -2.61 -2.55 -12.28
N ASP A 164 -1.84 -1.54 -11.97
CA ASP A 164 -0.42 -1.64 -11.67
C ASP A 164 -0.15 -1.39 -10.17
N LEU A 165 0.81 -2.12 -9.60
CA LEU A 165 1.31 -1.90 -8.25
C LEU A 165 2.83 -1.71 -8.22
N ALA A 166 3.28 -0.87 -7.29
CA ALA A 166 4.67 -0.74 -6.93
C ALA A 166 4.86 -0.49 -5.43
N GLU A 167 6.02 -0.93 -4.91
CA GLU A 167 6.50 -0.64 -3.55
C GLU A 167 5.44 -0.90 -2.46
N VAL A 168 4.83 -2.09 -2.48
CA VAL A 168 3.85 -2.52 -1.48
C VAL A 168 4.58 -2.84 -0.19
N TYR A 169 4.35 -2.04 0.84
CA TYR A 169 4.95 -2.12 2.17
C TYR A 169 3.84 -2.31 3.20
N ILE A 170 3.88 -3.38 3.99
CA ILE A 170 2.94 -3.61 5.09
C ILE A 170 3.71 -4.06 6.33
N ASN A 171 3.60 -3.29 7.40
CA ASN A 171 4.15 -3.59 8.72
C ASN A 171 2.98 -3.77 9.71
N LEU A 172 3.02 -4.81 10.54
CA LEU A 172 1.95 -5.17 11.49
C LEU A 172 2.41 -5.06 12.96
N ALA A 173 3.64 -4.59 13.19
CA ALA A 173 4.26 -4.51 14.51
C ALA A 173 4.67 -3.08 14.90
N GLU A 174 4.68 -2.15 13.96
CA GLU A 174 5.12 -0.77 14.16
C GLU A 174 4.00 0.22 13.88
N TYR A 175 4.07 1.37 14.53
CA TYR A 175 3.29 2.56 14.21
C TYR A 175 4.22 3.72 13.90
N ILE A 176 3.81 4.56 12.97
CA ILE A 176 4.47 5.84 12.71
C ILE A 176 3.41 6.94 12.65
N ASP A 177 3.64 8.03 13.38
CA ASP A 177 2.74 9.18 13.35
C ASP A 177 2.86 9.90 12.00
N LEU A 178 1.83 9.73 11.17
CA LEU A 178 1.79 10.30 9.83
C LEU A 178 1.30 11.76 9.81
N SER A 179 0.83 12.32 10.93
CA SER A 179 0.59 13.78 11.02
C SER A 179 1.89 14.57 10.84
N VAL A 180 3.01 13.98 11.24
CA VAL A 180 4.36 14.53 11.07
C VAL A 180 4.84 14.34 9.63
N GLN A 181 5.09 15.45 8.93
CA GLN A 181 5.53 15.42 7.52
C GLN A 181 6.80 14.61 7.30
N ALA A 182 7.79 14.71 8.19
CA ALA A 182 9.04 13.97 8.08
C ALA A 182 8.82 12.44 8.08
N ASN A 183 7.78 11.95 8.76
CA ASN A 183 7.44 10.53 8.77
C ASN A 183 6.81 10.10 7.44
N ARG A 184 5.94 10.92 6.84
CA ARG A 184 5.39 10.66 5.48
C ARG A 184 6.49 10.63 4.43
N GLN A 185 7.48 11.50 4.57
CA GLN A 185 8.61 11.61 3.64
C GLN A 185 9.54 10.40 3.60
N LYS A 186 9.40 9.47 4.56
CA LYS A 186 10.07 8.16 4.52
C LYS A 186 9.49 7.22 3.46
N PHE A 187 8.27 7.46 2.98
CA PHE A 187 7.57 6.64 1.98
C PHE A 187 7.35 7.39 0.65
N ARG A 188 7.17 8.71 0.70
CA ARG A 188 6.93 9.57 -0.47
C ARG A 188 7.56 10.94 -0.30
N VAL A 189 8.41 11.34 -1.24
CA VAL A 189 9.09 12.64 -1.20
C VAL A 189 8.30 13.74 -1.92
N GLN A 190 8.91 14.91 -2.09
CA GLN A 190 8.32 16.04 -2.81
C GLN A 190 7.95 15.64 -4.26
N HIS A 191 6.96 16.32 -4.84
CA HIS A 191 6.51 16.10 -6.21
C HIS A 191 5.90 14.73 -6.53
N HIS A 192 5.33 14.04 -5.53
CA HIS A 192 4.66 12.74 -5.74
C HIS A 192 5.63 11.63 -6.18
N PHE A 193 6.90 11.71 -5.79
CA PHE A 193 7.85 10.64 -6.08
C PHE A 193 7.99 9.63 -4.93
N PRO A 194 8.28 8.36 -5.24
CA PRO A 194 8.66 7.35 -4.27
C PRO A 194 9.86 7.78 -3.42
N ALA A 195 9.82 7.46 -2.13
CA ALA A 195 11.00 7.50 -1.28
C ALA A 195 11.73 6.15 -1.28
N ASN A 196 13.02 6.17 -0.99
CA ASN A 196 13.78 4.93 -0.80
C ASN A 196 13.47 4.33 0.58
N VAL A 197 12.70 3.24 0.60
CA VAL A 197 12.37 2.51 1.83
C VAL A 197 13.45 1.48 2.23
N GLY A 198 14.53 1.39 1.47
CA GLY A 198 15.64 0.46 1.68
C GLY A 198 15.43 -0.89 1.01
N ALA A 199 16.52 -1.66 0.84
CA ALA A 199 16.50 -2.93 0.10
C ALA A 199 15.52 -3.97 0.67
N ALA A 200 15.33 -3.98 1.98
CA ALA A 200 14.37 -4.85 2.70
C ALA A 200 13.26 -4.04 3.39
N GLY A 201 12.99 -2.80 2.94
CA GLY A 201 11.98 -1.94 3.56
C GLY A 201 12.35 -1.40 4.95
N ALA A 202 13.58 -1.56 5.44
CA ALA A 202 13.90 -1.21 6.83
C ALA A 202 14.02 0.31 7.11
N THR A 203 14.15 1.16 6.09
CA THR A 203 14.45 2.59 6.29
C THR A 203 13.37 3.37 7.06
N PRO A 204 12.05 3.14 6.87
CA PRO A 204 11.04 3.95 7.55
C PRO A 204 10.98 3.76 9.07
N THR A 205 11.16 2.52 9.55
CA THR A 205 10.98 2.13 10.96
C THR A 205 12.26 1.67 11.65
N GLY A 206 13.34 1.44 10.90
CA GLY A 206 14.58 0.83 11.40
C GLY A 206 14.57 -0.70 11.39
N THR A 207 13.45 -1.33 11.03
CA THR A 207 13.25 -2.78 10.97
C THR A 207 12.53 -3.16 9.68
N ALA A 208 12.81 -4.35 9.13
CA ALA A 208 12.10 -4.83 7.94
C ALA A 208 10.61 -5.06 8.28
N PRO A 209 9.67 -4.69 7.38
CA PRO A 209 8.25 -4.99 7.55
C PRO A 209 7.98 -6.49 7.38
N ILE A 210 6.77 -6.94 7.69
CA ILE A 210 6.36 -8.32 7.39
C ILE A 210 6.19 -8.54 5.88
N MET A 211 5.80 -7.50 5.13
CA MET A 211 5.70 -7.55 3.68
C MET A 211 6.35 -6.33 3.03
N TYR A 212 7.26 -6.58 2.10
CA TYR A 212 7.74 -5.58 1.16
C TYR A 212 7.91 -6.19 -0.23
N PHE A 213 7.12 -5.72 -1.19
CA PHE A 213 7.15 -6.16 -2.57
C PHE A 213 7.45 -4.98 -3.47
N LYS A 214 8.46 -5.14 -4.32
CA LYS A 214 8.83 -4.18 -5.35
C LYS A 214 8.98 -4.90 -6.68
N ALA A 215 8.69 -4.21 -7.77
CA ALA A 215 8.98 -4.77 -9.08
C ALA A 215 10.47 -4.64 -9.41
N SER A 216 10.88 -5.40 -10.41
CA SER A 216 12.20 -5.27 -11.04
C SER A 216 12.01 -5.47 -12.53
N SER A 217 12.28 -4.42 -13.31
CA SER A 217 12.05 -4.40 -14.75
C SER A 217 12.69 -5.61 -15.43
N GLY A 218 11.93 -6.24 -16.33
CA GLY A 218 12.35 -7.45 -17.04
C GLY A 218 12.14 -8.75 -16.25
N THR A 219 11.75 -8.68 -14.97
CA THR A 219 11.46 -9.86 -14.13
C THR A 219 10.19 -9.69 -13.28
N PRO A 220 9.01 -9.44 -13.89
CA PRO A 220 7.78 -9.12 -13.14
C PRO A 220 7.34 -10.23 -12.17
N ALA A 221 7.66 -11.50 -12.44
CA ALA A 221 7.39 -12.60 -11.51
C ALA A 221 8.11 -12.46 -10.15
N ASN A 222 9.25 -11.74 -10.11
CA ASN A 222 9.98 -11.46 -8.87
C ASN A 222 9.21 -10.53 -7.92
N PHE A 223 8.13 -9.90 -8.37
CA PHE A 223 7.24 -9.16 -7.48
C PHE A 223 6.64 -10.05 -6.37
N ALA A 224 6.60 -11.38 -6.55
CA ALA A 224 6.17 -12.30 -5.50
C ALA A 224 7.28 -12.61 -4.46
N ASN A 225 8.52 -12.16 -4.69
CA ASN A 225 9.58 -12.27 -3.69
C ASN A 225 9.33 -11.22 -2.61
N ASN A 226 8.97 -11.67 -1.42
CA ASN A 226 8.79 -10.80 -0.27
C ASN A 226 10.17 -10.42 0.27
N LEU A 227 10.54 -9.16 0.15
CA LEU A 227 11.79 -8.62 0.69
C LEU A 227 11.68 -8.31 2.19
N GLY A 228 10.47 -8.40 2.77
CA GLY A 228 10.21 -8.36 4.21
C GLY A 228 10.32 -9.74 4.88
N GLY A 229 9.89 -9.83 6.14
CA GLY A 229 10.06 -11.03 6.98
C GLY A 229 9.03 -12.15 6.79
N GLY A 230 7.89 -11.89 6.14
CA GLY A 230 6.72 -12.77 6.10
C GLY A 230 6.79 -13.99 5.18
N GLY A 231 7.92 -14.17 4.48
CA GLY A 231 8.13 -15.26 3.52
C GLY A 231 7.60 -14.95 2.11
N ASN A 232 8.14 -15.66 1.12
CA ASN A 232 7.83 -15.44 -0.30
C ASN A 232 6.44 -15.91 -0.69
N PHE A 233 5.88 -15.23 -1.69
CA PHE A 233 4.62 -15.57 -2.31
C PHE A 233 4.89 -16.30 -3.63
N SER A 234 3.85 -16.92 -4.18
CA SER A 234 3.84 -17.53 -5.51
C SER A 234 2.88 -16.79 -6.42
N VAL A 235 3.24 -16.64 -7.70
CA VAL A 235 2.38 -16.01 -8.71
C VAL A 235 1.35 -17.04 -9.22
N THR A 236 0.10 -16.62 -9.29
CA THR A 236 -0.92 -17.22 -10.16
C THR A 236 -1.13 -16.28 -11.35
N GLY A 237 -1.27 -16.85 -12.56
CA GLY A 237 -1.32 -16.06 -13.80
C GLY A 237 0.07 -15.72 -14.35
N THR A 238 0.21 -14.57 -14.99
CA THR A 238 1.47 -14.05 -15.54
C THR A 238 1.54 -12.54 -15.39
N LEU A 239 2.17 -12.07 -14.32
CA LEU A 239 2.49 -10.66 -14.14
C LEU A 239 3.37 -10.16 -15.29
N THR A 240 3.09 -8.93 -15.75
CA THR A 240 3.88 -8.24 -16.77
C THR A 240 4.46 -6.94 -16.21
N ASN A 241 5.45 -6.35 -16.89
CA ASN A 241 5.95 -5.03 -16.51
C ASN A 241 4.88 -3.99 -16.84
N ALA A 242 4.65 -3.05 -15.91
CA ALA A 242 3.79 -1.91 -16.19
C ALA A 242 4.38 -1.01 -17.29
N SER A 243 3.51 -0.34 -18.03
CA SER A 243 3.89 0.58 -19.12
C SER A 243 4.41 1.94 -18.63
N SER A 244 4.21 2.24 -17.34
CA SER A 244 4.70 3.44 -16.65
C SER A 244 5.01 3.09 -15.19
N SER A 245 5.69 4.00 -14.49
CA SER A 245 6.02 3.87 -13.08
C SER A 245 5.63 5.12 -12.26
N PRO A 246 5.54 5.00 -10.92
CA PRO A 246 5.35 6.17 -10.08
C PRO A 246 6.57 7.10 -10.02
N SER A 247 7.69 6.73 -10.65
CA SER A 247 8.91 7.55 -10.73
C SER A 247 9.11 8.27 -12.07
N ASP A 248 8.18 8.11 -13.01
CA ASP A 248 8.21 8.71 -14.35
C ASP A 248 7.73 10.18 -14.38
#